data_AF-A0AAD7CKE0-F1
#
_entry.id   AF-A0AAD7CKE0-F1
#
_cell.length_a   1.000
_cell.length_b   1.000
_cell.length_c   1.000
_cell.angle_alpha   90.00
_cell.angle_beta   90.00
_cell.angle_gamma   90.00
#
_symmetry.space_group_name_H-M   'P 1'
#
loop_
_entity.id
_entity.type
_entity.pdbx_description
1 polymer ?
#
loop_
_entity_poly.entity_id
_entity_poly.type
_entity_poly.pdbx_seq_one_letter_code
_entity_poly.pdbx_strand_id
1 'polypeptide(L)'
;CTPGTRKELLEKLENWALDKSPNTSPIFWLSGMAGTGKSTVAYTICKLLQGHKQFGASFFCSRNDESARARLSIIPTIIRQLIPNHTAYAYALRDLNLDQLAASSSHHVAELLIMPWI
;
A
#
# COMPACT_ATOMS: atom_id res chain seq x y z
N CYS A 1 -7.59 15.99 -0.13
CA CYS A 1 -7.57 17.14 0.80
C CYS A 1 -8.40 18.24 0.19
N THR A 2 -8.96 19.16 1.00
CA THR A 2 -9.58 20.37 0.43
C THR A 2 -8.54 21.10 -0.41
N PRO A 3 -8.86 21.51 -1.66
CA PRO A 3 -7.93 22.23 -2.51
C PRO A 3 -7.30 23.41 -1.76
N GLY A 4 -5.99 23.58 -1.93
CA GLY A 4 -5.26 24.67 -1.27
C GLY A 4 -4.80 24.40 0.17
N THR A 5 -5.28 23.34 0.82
CA THR A 5 -4.89 23.00 2.20
C THR A 5 -3.75 22.00 2.25
N ARG A 6 -2.91 22.07 3.30
CA ARG A 6 -1.83 21.10 3.59
C ARG A 6 -0.82 20.91 2.45
N LYS A 7 -0.62 21.95 1.62
CA LYS A 7 0.28 21.90 0.47
C LYS A 7 1.69 21.46 0.87
N GLU A 8 2.30 22.13 1.84
CA GLU A 8 3.65 21.82 2.32
C GLU A 8 3.80 20.37 2.79
N LEU A 9 2.79 19.83 3.49
CA LEU A 9 2.81 18.43 3.92
C LEU A 9 2.69 17.46 2.74
N LEU A 10 1.82 17.76 1.77
CA LEU A 10 1.64 16.93 0.58
C LEU A 10 2.90 16.96 -0.29
N GLU A 11 3.51 18.12 -0.50
CA GLU A 11 4.78 18.28 -1.21
C GLU A 11 5.91 17.51 -0.50
N LYS A 12 5.99 17.57 0.83
CA LYS A 12 6.96 16.78 1.60
C LYS A 12 6.76 15.27 1.40
N LEU A 13 5.51 14.81 1.45
CA LEU A 13 5.17 13.40 1.24
C LEU A 13 5.45 12.94 -0.19
N GLU A 14 5.17 13.79 -1.18
CA GLU A 14 5.44 13.53 -2.59
C GLU A 14 6.93 13.42 -2.86
N ASN A 15 7.72 14.40 -2.39
CA ASN A 15 9.18 14.38 -2.50
C ASN A 15 9.77 13.13 -1.84
N TRP A 16 9.29 12.78 -0.64
CA TRP A 16 9.69 11.55 0.03
C TRP A 16 9.38 10.29 -0.79
N ALA A 17 8.15 10.18 -1.33
CA ALA A 17 7.70 8.99 -2.04
C ALA A 17 8.34 8.82 -3.43
N LEU A 18 8.78 9.92 -4.05
CA LEU A 18 9.41 9.92 -5.37
C LEU A 18 10.95 9.86 -5.33
N ASP A 19 11.55 10.04 -4.15
CA ASP A 19 13.00 9.99 -3.98
C ASP A 19 13.51 8.54 -4.03
N LYS A 20 14.39 8.27 -5.00
CA LYS A 20 14.99 6.95 -5.26
C LYS A 20 16.39 6.80 -4.64
N SER A 21 16.82 7.78 -3.85
CA SER A 21 18.09 7.72 -3.12
C SER A 21 18.12 6.52 -2.17
N PRO A 22 19.24 5.78 -2.09
CA PRO A 22 19.37 4.67 -1.15
C PRO A 22 19.30 5.10 0.32
N ASN A 23 19.47 6.41 0.59
CA ASN A 23 19.42 6.98 1.94
C ASN A 23 18.00 7.35 2.39
N THR A 24 17.01 7.25 1.51
CA THR A 24 15.64 7.67 1.83
C THR A 24 14.90 6.57 2.58
N SER A 25 14.28 6.95 3.69
CA SER A 25 13.58 6.01 4.56
C SER A 25 12.40 5.36 3.81
N PRO A 26 12.26 4.02 3.82
CA PRO A 26 11.21 3.33 3.07
C PRO A 26 9.80 3.50 3.69
N ILE A 27 9.71 4.04 4.91
CA ILE A 27 8.46 4.23 5.64
C ILE A 27 8.33 5.69 6.07
N PHE A 28 7.21 6.31 5.73
CA PHE A 28 6.82 7.60 6.27
C PHE A 28 5.75 7.44 7.34
N TRP A 29 6.03 7.92 8.55
CA TRP A 29 5.07 7.88 9.65
C TRP A 29 4.29 9.20 9.76
N LEU A 30 3.04 9.20 9.32
CA LEU A 30 2.14 10.35 9.47
C LEU A 30 1.33 10.26 10.77
N SER A 31 1.78 10.94 11.82
CA SER A 31 1.11 11.01 13.12
C SER A 31 0.37 12.34 13.34
N GLY A 32 -0.53 12.36 14.34
CA GLY A 32 -1.29 13.54 14.71
C GLY A 32 -2.58 13.20 15.44
N MET A 33 -3.23 14.21 16.04
CA MET A 33 -4.46 14.03 16.82
C MET A 33 -5.58 13.34 16.03
N ALA A 34 -6.50 12.67 16.72
CA ALA A 34 -7.71 12.13 16.10
C ALA A 34 -8.52 13.26 15.42
N GLY A 35 -9.20 12.95 14.32
CA GLY A 35 -10.00 13.94 13.58
C GLY A 35 -9.20 14.90 12.69
N THR A 36 -7.87 14.93 12.74
CA THR A 36 -7.06 15.82 11.91
C THR A 36 -6.91 15.35 10.45
N GLY A 37 -7.80 14.52 9.92
CA GLY A 37 -7.80 14.17 8.48
C GLY A 37 -6.55 13.45 7.96
N LYS A 38 -5.84 12.68 8.79
CA LYS A 38 -4.67 11.88 8.36
C LYS A 38 -5.01 10.92 7.22
N SER A 39 -6.14 10.22 7.31
CA SER A 39 -6.63 9.34 6.24
C SER A 39 -6.91 10.12 4.95
N THR A 40 -7.38 11.37 5.06
CA THR A 40 -7.59 12.25 3.90
C THR A 40 -6.25 12.60 3.24
N VAL A 41 -5.20 12.85 4.02
CA VAL A 41 -3.83 13.07 3.49
C VAL A 41 -3.32 11.80 2.80
N ALA A 42 -3.43 10.64 3.45
CA ALA A 42 -3.02 9.34 2.89
C ALA A 42 -3.74 9.03 1.56
N TYR A 43 -5.05 9.25 1.49
CA TYR A 43 -5.81 9.11 0.25
C TYR A 43 -5.32 10.07 -0.86
N THR A 44 -5.02 11.32 -0.49
CA THR A 44 -4.58 12.34 -1.45
C THR A 44 -3.21 12.00 -2.03
N ILE A 45 -2.26 11.55 -1.20
CA ILE A 45 -0.94 11.15 -1.71
C ILE A 45 -1.03 9.91 -2.60
N CYS A 46 -1.90 8.93 -2.30
CA CYS A 46 -2.15 7.81 -3.22
C CYS A 46 -2.64 8.29 -4.59
N LYS A 47 -3.56 9.27 -4.63
CA LYS A 47 -4.04 9.86 -5.89
C LYS A 47 -2.96 10.61 -6.65
N LEU A 48 -2.10 11.36 -5.95
CA LEU A 48 -0.96 12.03 -6.57
C LEU A 48 -0.02 10.99 -7.21
N LEU A 49 0.43 10.00 -6.44
CA LEU A 49 1.33 8.94 -6.93
C LEU A 49 0.72 8.13 -8.08
N GLN A 50 -0.60 7.95 -8.11
CA GLN A 50 -1.30 7.34 -9.24
C GLN A 50 -1.13 8.17 -10.52
N GLY A 51 -1.22 9.51 -10.41
CA GLY A 51 -0.91 10.44 -11.52
C GLY A 51 0.54 10.34 -12.00
N HIS A 52 1.49 10.12 -11.09
CA HIS A 52 2.91 9.93 -11.44
C HIS A 52 3.26 8.52 -11.95
N LYS A 53 2.29 7.60 -12.01
CA LYS A 53 2.54 6.16 -12.28
C LYS A 53 3.56 5.53 -11.31
N GLN A 54 3.60 6.02 -10.08
CA GLN A 54 4.44 5.50 -8.98
C GLN A 54 3.60 4.86 -7.86
N PHE A 55 2.28 4.78 -8.03
CA PHE A 55 1.39 4.10 -7.10
C PHE A 55 1.36 2.60 -7.38
N GLY A 56 1.75 1.79 -6.39
CA GLY A 56 1.63 0.33 -6.44
C GLY A 56 0.26 -0.15 -5.97
N ALA A 57 -0.04 0.05 -4.68
CA ALA A 57 -1.26 -0.42 -4.05
C ALA A 57 -1.56 0.35 -2.75
N SER A 58 -2.75 0.15 -2.20
CA SER A 58 -3.14 0.72 -0.90
C SER A 58 -4.13 -0.17 -0.14
N PHE A 59 -4.10 -0.08 1.18
CA PHE A 59 -5.09 -0.68 2.07
C PHE A 59 -5.46 0.32 3.17
N PHE A 60 -6.76 0.52 3.40
CA PHE A 60 -7.26 1.43 4.43
C PHE A 60 -8.04 0.65 5.48
N CYS A 61 -7.54 0.63 6.72
CA CYS A 61 -8.26 -0.01 7.81
C CYS A 61 -9.56 0.73 8.13
N SER A 62 -10.70 0.08 7.88
CA SER A 62 -12.03 0.64 8.17
C SER A 62 -12.77 -0.21 9.19
N ARG A 63 -13.37 0.45 10.19
CA ARG A 63 -14.23 -0.23 11.17
C ARG A 63 -15.59 -0.61 10.60
N ASN A 64 -16.00 -0.02 9.49
CA ASN A 64 -17.33 -0.26 8.91
C ASN A 64 -17.29 -1.29 7.77
N ASP A 65 -16.11 -1.75 7.38
CA ASP A 65 -15.91 -2.74 6.32
C ASP A 65 -15.08 -3.89 6.89
N GLU A 66 -15.68 -5.07 6.97
CA GLU A 66 -15.04 -6.26 7.53
C GLU A 66 -13.84 -6.72 6.70
N SER A 67 -13.94 -6.62 5.37
CA SER A 67 -12.86 -6.97 4.43
C SER A 67 -11.66 -6.03 4.57
N ALA A 68 -11.91 -4.79 4.99
CA ALA A 68 -10.90 -3.77 5.26
C ALA A 68 -10.45 -3.74 6.73
N ARG A 69 -10.96 -4.62 7.60
CA ARG A 69 -10.61 -4.66 9.04
C ARG A 69 -9.66 -5.79 9.40
N ALA A 70 -9.77 -6.92 8.69
CA ALA A 70 -8.98 -8.10 8.99
C ALA A 70 -7.51 -7.92 8.57
N ARG A 71 -6.58 -8.13 9.50
CA ARG A 71 -5.13 -8.06 9.22
C ARG A 71 -4.70 -8.98 8.10
N LEU A 72 -5.32 -10.17 8.01
CA LEU A 72 -5.03 -11.15 6.98
C LEU A 72 -5.47 -10.70 5.58
N SER A 73 -6.33 -9.68 5.48
CA SER A 73 -6.79 -9.12 4.20
C SER A 73 -5.83 -8.07 3.62
N ILE A 74 -4.87 -7.57 4.40
CA ILE A 74 -3.94 -6.52 3.94
C ILE A 74 -3.13 -7.03 2.74
N ILE A 75 -2.36 -8.10 2.92
CA ILE A 75 -1.45 -8.60 1.87
C ILE A 75 -2.21 -9.08 0.62
N PRO A 76 -3.26 -9.92 0.72
CA PRO A 76 -4.02 -10.35 -0.45
C PRO A 76 -4.64 -9.19 -1.23
N THR A 77 -5.08 -8.13 -0.54
CA THR A 77 -5.62 -6.93 -1.20
C THR A 77 -4.53 -6.19 -1.99
N ILE A 78 -3.33 -6.03 -1.40
CA ILE A 78 -2.18 -5.43 -2.10
C ILE A 78 -1.82 -6.26 -3.34
N ILE A 79 -1.71 -7.58 -3.22
CA ILE A 79 -1.41 -8.49 -4.32
C ILE A 79 -2.42 -8.34 -5.46
N ARG A 80 -3.72 -8.38 -5.12
CA ARG A 80 -4.80 -8.22 -6.10
C ARG A 80 -4.72 -6.90 -6.87
N GLN A 81 -4.26 -5.82 -6.22
CA GLN A 81 -4.08 -4.53 -6.87
C GLN A 81 -2.82 -4.47 -7.75
N LEU A 82 -1.77 -5.24 -7.43
CA LEU A 82 -0.52 -5.27 -8.20
C LEU A 82 -0.60 -6.15 -9.46
N ILE A 83 -1.34 -7.27 -9.40
CA ILE A 83 -1.45 -8.26 -10.49
C ILE A 83 -1.69 -7.63 -11.88
N PRO A 84 -2.65 -6.70 -12.08
CA PRO A 84 -2.96 -6.17 -13.40
C PRO A 84 -1.78 -5.44 -14.08
N ASN A 85 -0.82 -4.93 -13.30
CA ASN A 85 0.31 -4.17 -13.79
C ASN A 85 1.61 -4.97 -13.85
N HIS A 86 1.61 -6.22 -13.37
CA HIS A 86 2.81 -7.05 -13.25
C HIS A 86 2.55 -8.50 -13.69
N THR A 87 2.61 -8.75 -15.00
CA THR A 87 2.30 -10.06 -15.59
C THR A 87 3.21 -11.18 -15.08
N ALA A 88 4.52 -10.93 -14.92
CA ALA A 88 5.45 -11.92 -14.38
C ALA A 88 5.08 -12.35 -12.96
N TYR A 89 4.73 -11.36 -12.13
CA TYR A 89 4.27 -11.58 -10.77
C TYR A 89 2.94 -12.35 -10.73
N ALA A 90 2.00 -12.02 -11.63
CA ALA A 90 0.74 -12.75 -11.76
C ALA A 90 0.95 -14.23 -12.15
N TYR A 91 1.93 -14.53 -13.01
CA TYR A 91 2.29 -15.91 -13.34
C TYR A 91 2.87 -16.66 -12.15
N ALA A 92 3.82 -16.06 -11.42
CA ALA A 92 4.42 -16.68 -10.25
C ALA A 92 3.40 -17.02 -9.15
N LEU A 93 2.35 -16.20 -9.00
CA LEU A 93 1.27 -16.46 -8.05
C LEU A 93 0.31 -17.58 -8.48
N ARG A 94 0.26 -17.92 -9.78
CA ARG A 94 -0.68 -18.94 -10.29
C ARG A 94 -0.37 -20.34 -9.75
N ASP A 95 0.90 -20.59 -9.49
CA ASP A 95 1.39 -21.89 -9.02
C ASP A 95 1.31 -22.02 -7.49
N LEU A 96 0.91 -20.95 -6.78
CA LEU A 96 0.71 -20.98 -5.33
C LEU A 96 -0.61 -21.65 -4.99
N ASN A 97 -0.55 -22.60 -4.06
CA ASN A 97 -1.74 -23.18 -3.46
C ASN A 97 -2.33 -22.23 -2.40
N LEU A 98 -3.30 -21.41 -2.82
CA LEU A 98 -3.98 -20.44 -1.96
C LEU A 98 -4.68 -21.09 -0.76
N ASP A 99 -5.07 -22.36 -0.85
CA ASP A 99 -5.71 -23.09 0.25
C ASP A 99 -4.73 -23.48 1.37
N GLN A 100 -3.41 -23.46 1.08
CA GLN A 100 -2.36 -23.73 2.05
C GLN A 100 -1.74 -22.46 2.66
N LEU A 101 -2.15 -21.27 2.20
CA LEU A 101 -1.69 -20.03 2.83
C LEU A 101 -2.21 -19.98 4.26
N ALA A 102 -1.32 -20.31 5.19
CA ALA A 102 -1.60 -20.31 6.62
C ALA A 102 -2.23 -18.96 7.01
N ALA A 103 -3.18 -18.99 7.95
CA ALA A 103 -3.87 -17.82 8.49
C ALA A 103 -2.95 -16.90 9.35
N SER A 104 -1.70 -16.73 8.93
CA SER A 104 -0.67 -15.94 9.58
C SER A 104 -0.12 -14.90 8.62
N SER A 105 -0.03 -13.66 9.10
CA SER A 105 0.52 -12.52 8.36
C SER A 105 1.95 -12.78 7.85
N SER A 106 2.76 -13.54 8.60
CA SER A 106 4.16 -13.83 8.24
C SER A 106 4.24 -14.69 6.98
N HIS A 107 3.37 -15.69 6.84
CA HIS A 107 3.30 -16.52 5.64
C HIS A 107 2.81 -15.71 4.44
N HIS A 108 1.82 -14.83 4.64
CA HIS A 108 1.37 -13.95 3.56
C HIS A 108 2.51 -13.05 3.04
N VAL A 109 3.35 -12.48 3.92
CA VAL A 109 4.50 -11.67 3.48
C VAL A 109 5.51 -12.50 2.70
N ALA A 110 5.91 -13.67 3.22
CA ALA A 110 6.90 -14.50 2.55
C ALA A 110 6.39 -15.00 1.19
N GLU A 111 5.26 -15.69 1.17
CA GLU A 111 4.77 -16.43 0.01
C GLU A 111 4.13 -15.53 -1.05
N LEU A 112 3.45 -14.45 -0.64
CA LEU A 112 2.74 -13.58 -1.59
C LEU A 112 3.57 -12.37 -2.01
N LEU A 113 4.37 -11.77 -1.12
CA LEU A 113 5.08 -10.52 -1.44
C LEU A 113 6.52 -10.71 -1.87
N ILE A 114 7.24 -11.70 -1.32
CA ILE A 114 8.69 -11.84 -1.53
C ILE A 114 8.99 -12.93 -2.57
N MET A 115 8.53 -14.15 -2.30
CA MET A 115 8.85 -15.33 -3.13
C MET A 115 8.49 -15.18 -4.62
N PRO A 116 7.36 -14.55 -5.02
CA PRO A 116 7.01 -14.49 -6.44
C PRO A 116 7.92 -13.61 -7.31
N TRP A 117 8.91 -12.94 -6.71
CA TRP A 117 9.91 -12.13 -7.41
C TRP A 117 11.29 -12.81 -7.49
N ILE A 118 11.49 -13.96 -6.83
CA ILE A 118 12.74 -14.73 -6.79
C ILE A 118 12.61 -15.92 -7.73
#